data_AF-A0A6G3X0T2-F1
#
_entry.id   AF-A0A6G3X0T2-F1
#
_cell.length_a   1.000
_cell.length_b   1.000
_cell.length_c   1.000
_cell.angle_alpha   90.00
_cell.angle_beta   90.00
_cell.angle_gamma   90.00
#
_symmetry.space_group_name_H-M   'P 1'
#
loop_
_entity.id
_entity.type
_entity.pdbx_description
1 polymer ?
#
loop_
_entity_poly.entity_id
_entity_poly.type
_entity_poly.pdbx_seq_one_letter_code
_entity_poly.pdbx_strand_id
1 'polypeptide(L)'
;EEALAAKAEHPTAVPIAGGTDVMVEINFDHRRPEYLLDLNRIGELSEWEVGQESVRLGASVPYSSIMEHLRAELPGLALASHTVASP
;
A
#
# COMPACT_ATOMS: atom_id res chain seq x y z
N GLU A 1 6.34 -6.56 12.90
CA GLU A 1 7.68 -6.73 13.53
C GLU A 1 8.76 -7.27 12.59
N GLU A 2 8.59 -8.44 11.95
CA GLU A 2 9.63 -9.04 11.08
C GLU A 2 10.10 -8.10 9.95
N ALA A 3 9.19 -7.40 9.28
CA ALA A 3 9.54 -6.44 8.24
C ALA A 3 10.36 -5.24 8.78
N LEU A 4 10.13 -4.83 10.03
CA LEU A 4 10.91 -3.77 10.67
C LEU A 4 12.32 -4.25 10.98
N ALA A 5 12.46 -5.47 11.50
CA ALA A 5 13.75 -6.11 11.74
C ALA A 5 14.54 -6.29 10.44
N ALA A 6 13.90 -6.83 9.39
CA ALA A 6 14.52 -6.97 8.08
C ALA A 6 14.95 -5.62 7.48
N LYS A 7 14.16 -4.55 7.68
CA LYS A 7 14.53 -3.20 7.25
C LYS A 7 15.67 -2.60 8.08
N ALA A 8 15.78 -2.95 9.37
CA ALA A 8 16.89 -2.51 10.21
C ALA A 8 18.19 -3.23 9.84
N GLU A 9 18.13 -4.53 9.54
CA GLU A 9 19.26 -5.34 9.07
C GLU A 9 19.70 -4.95 7.65
N HIS A 10 18.74 -4.61 6.80
CA HIS A 10 18.96 -4.13 5.43
C HIS A 10 18.39 -2.72 5.23
N PRO A 11 19.07 -1.66 5.72
CA PRO A 11 18.57 -0.28 5.61
C PRO A 11 18.28 0.17 4.18
N THR A 12 18.95 -0.41 3.18
CA THR A 12 18.74 -0.13 1.75
C THR A 12 17.57 -0.88 1.13
N ALA A 13 16.97 -1.86 1.80
CA ALA A 13 15.86 -2.64 1.28
C ALA A 13 14.68 -1.74 0.91
N VAL A 14 14.14 -1.88 -0.30
CA VAL A 14 13.04 -1.04 -0.78
C VAL A 14 11.73 -1.74 -0.46
N PRO A 15 10.84 -1.15 0.36
CA PRO A 15 9.51 -1.72 0.60
C PRO A 15 8.69 -1.73 -0.69
N ILE A 16 7.95 -2.81 -0.91
CA ILE A 16 7.05 -2.97 -2.05
C ILE A 16 5.72 -3.56 -1.58
N ALA A 17 4.62 -2.96 -2.04
CA ALA A 17 3.25 -3.46 -1.86
C ALA A 17 2.68 -3.84 -3.23
N GLY A 18 1.76 -3.04 -3.80
CA GLY A 18 1.20 -3.27 -5.14
C GLY A 18 2.22 -3.13 -6.29
N GLY A 19 3.40 -2.54 -6.03
CA GLY A 19 4.50 -2.45 -6.99
C GLY A 19 4.29 -1.49 -8.16
N THR A 20 3.21 -0.71 -8.17
CA THR A 20 2.81 0.19 -9.27
C THR A 20 3.90 1.17 -9.68
N ASP A 21 4.65 1.69 -8.71
CA ASP A 21 5.72 2.66 -8.96
C ASP A 21 7.10 1.98 -8.97
N VAL A 22 7.38 1.14 -7.97
CA VAL A 22 8.69 0.47 -7.81
C VAL A 22 9.00 -0.43 -9.02
N MET A 23 8.02 -1.18 -9.54
CA MET A 23 8.27 -2.05 -10.70
C MET A 23 8.49 -1.25 -11.98
N VAL A 24 7.84 -0.09 -12.12
CA VAL A 24 8.08 0.82 -13.26
C VAL A 24 9.50 1.36 -13.20
N GLU A 25 9.96 1.83 -12.05
CA GLU A 25 11.34 2.32 -11.87
C GLU A 25 12.39 1.25 -12.16
N ILE A 26 12.15 -0.01 -11.75
CA ILE A 26 13.05 -1.13 -12.04
C ILE A 26 13.06 -1.46 -13.53
N ASN A 27 11.88 -1.52 -14.18
CA ASN A 27 11.76 -1.85 -15.60
C ASN A 27 12.44 -0.82 -16.51
N PHE A 28 12.42 0.47 -16.13
CA PHE A 28 13.11 1.54 -16.85
C PHE A 28 14.57 1.74 -16.40
N ASP A 29 15.09 0.81 -15.59
CA ASP A 29 16.47 0.85 -15.08
C ASP A 29 16.82 2.09 -14.24
N HIS A 30 15.80 2.82 -13.76
CA HIS A 30 15.97 3.98 -12.88
C HIS A 30 16.33 3.57 -11.46
N ARG A 31 15.99 2.33 -11.06
CA ARG A 31 16.28 1.79 -9.74
C ARG A 31 16.77 0.35 -9.82
N ARG A 32 17.81 0.03 -9.06
CA ARG A 32 18.36 -1.33 -8.90
C ARG A 32 18.50 -1.66 -7.42
N PRO A 33 17.40 -1.98 -6.72
CA PRO A 33 17.46 -2.28 -5.30
C PRO A 33 18.20 -3.60 -5.07
N GLU A 34 19.10 -3.63 -4.09
CA GLU A 34 19.78 -4.85 -3.66
C GLU A 34 18.81 -5.84 -3.00
N TYR A 35 17.83 -5.29 -2.27
CA TYR A 35 16.77 -6.06 -1.61
C TYR A 35 15.41 -5.41 -1.83
N LEU A 36 14.40 -6.25 -2.09
CA LEU A 36 13.00 -5.88 -2.02
C LEU A 36 12.41 -6.44 -0.73
N LEU A 37 11.63 -5.61 -0.04
CA LEU A 37 10.89 -5.99 1.16
C LEU A 37 9.40 -6.04 0.83
N ASP A 38 8.90 -7.23 0.55
CA ASP A 38 7.49 -7.46 0.22
C ASP A 38 6.59 -7.32 1.46
N LEU A 39 5.71 -6.32 1.43
CA LEU A 39 4.78 -6.02 2.51
C LEU A 39 3.42 -6.74 2.34
N ASN A 40 3.15 -7.36 1.19
CA ASN A 40 1.83 -7.95 0.89
C ASN A 40 1.46 -9.11 1.81
N ARG A 41 2.43 -9.70 2.52
CA ARG A 41 2.21 -10.78 3.48
C ARG A 41 1.84 -10.29 4.89
N ILE A 42 1.87 -8.98 5.12
CA ILE A 42 1.57 -8.37 6.42
C ILE A 42 0.10 -7.97 6.43
N GLY A 43 -0.77 -8.89 6.84
CA GLY A 43 -2.24 -8.74 6.75
C GLY A 43 -2.77 -7.46 7.40
N GLU A 44 -2.24 -7.10 8.57
CA GLU A 44 -2.60 -5.88 9.33
C GLU A 44 -2.45 -4.58 8.50
N LEU A 45 -1.58 -4.55 7.50
CA LEU A 45 -1.42 -3.38 6.62
C LEU A 45 -2.55 -3.24 5.59
N SER A 46 -3.27 -4.32 5.31
CA SER A 46 -4.41 -4.33 4.37
C SER A 46 -5.77 -4.20 5.05
N GLU A 47 -5.78 -4.10 6.38
CA GLU A 47 -7.00 -3.97 7.17
C GLU A 47 -7.42 -2.51 7.34
N TRP A 48 -8.69 -2.29 7.64
CA TRP A 48 -9.22 -0.99 8.04
C TRP A 48 -10.23 -1.13 9.18
N GLU A 49 -10.44 -0.03 9.89
CA GLU A 49 -11.35 0.03 11.03
C GLU A 49 -12.19 1.31 10.94
N VAL A 50 -13.50 1.17 11.04
CA VAL A 50 -14.45 2.30 11.07
C VAL A 50 -14.78 2.61 12.53
N GLY A 51 -14.25 3.71 13.03
CA GLY A 51 -14.57 4.24 14.36
C GLY A 51 -15.74 5.22 14.34
N GLN A 52 -16.02 5.84 15.49
CA GLN A 52 -17.12 6.80 15.63
C GLN A 52 -16.88 8.11 14.88
N GLU A 53 -15.63 8.58 14.86
CA GLU A 53 -15.26 9.89 14.26
C GLU A 53 -14.27 9.77 13.11
N SER A 54 -13.64 8.60 12.94
CA SER A 54 -12.60 8.40 11.93
C SER A 54 -12.55 6.98 11.41
N VAL A 55 -12.02 6.82 10.20
CA VAL A 55 -11.68 5.54 9.61
C VAL A 55 -10.16 5.41 9.58
N ARG A 56 -9.64 4.34 10.19
CA ARG A 56 -8.22 4.00 10.15
C ARG A 56 -7.97 3.04 9.00
N LEU A 57 -7.16 3.47 8.03
CA LEU A 57 -6.75 2.64 6.89
C LEU A 57 -5.34 2.11 7.12
N GLY A 58 -5.13 0.82 6.89
CA GLY A 58 -3.81 0.24 6.77
C GLY A 58 -3.08 0.77 5.52
N ALA A 59 -1.74 0.82 5.58
CA ALA A 59 -0.92 1.41 4.53
C ALA A 59 -0.93 0.64 3.19
N SER A 60 -1.45 -0.58 3.17
CA SER A 60 -1.55 -1.45 2.01
C SER A 60 -3.00 -1.73 1.60
N VAL A 61 -3.98 -0.98 2.13
CA VAL A 61 -5.37 -1.05 1.65
C VAL A 61 -5.41 -0.62 0.16
N PRO A 62 -5.82 -1.51 -0.77
CA PRO A 62 -5.89 -1.16 -2.19
C PRO A 62 -6.99 -0.13 -2.47
N TYR A 63 -6.77 0.71 -3.49
CA TYR A 63 -7.82 1.64 -3.97
C TYR A 63 -9.12 0.93 -4.33
N SER A 64 -9.05 -0.27 -4.90
CA SER A 64 -10.23 -1.10 -5.19
C SER A 64 -11.04 -1.43 -3.94
N SER A 65 -10.39 -1.77 -2.83
CA SER A 65 -11.07 -2.03 -1.55
C SER A 65 -11.74 -0.79 -1.00
N ILE A 66 -11.10 0.39 -1.10
CA ILE A 66 -11.70 1.67 -0.70
C ILE A 66 -12.95 1.96 -1.54
N MET A 67 -12.84 1.78 -2.86
CA MET A 67 -13.95 2.01 -3.80
C MET A 67 -15.11 1.04 -3.59
N GLU A 68 -14.87 -0.20 -3.18
CA GLU A 68 -15.92 -1.20 -3.02
C GLU A 68 -16.57 -1.14 -1.64
N HIS A 69 -15.78 -0.96 -0.58
CA HIS A 69 -16.23 -1.21 0.79
C HIS A 69 -16.43 0.05 1.64
N LEU A 70 -15.87 1.20 1.25
CA LEU A 70 -15.83 2.40 2.10
C LEU A 70 -16.55 3.63 1.50
N ARG A 71 -17.45 3.42 0.54
CA ARG A 71 -18.21 4.52 -0.09
C ARG A 71 -19.12 5.25 0.89
N ALA A 72 -19.66 4.56 1.90
CA ALA A 72 -20.60 5.17 2.84
C ALA A 72 -19.86 6.07 3.85
N GLU A 73 -18.73 5.59 4.35
CA GLU A 73 -17.93 6.25 5.38
C GLU A 73 -17.00 7.32 4.78
N LEU A 74 -16.42 7.04 3.61
CA LEU A 74 -15.42 7.88 2.94
C LEU A 74 -15.80 8.18 1.47
N PRO A 75 -16.97 8.78 1.19
CA PRO A 75 -17.47 8.96 -0.19
C PRO A 75 -16.51 9.78 -1.07
N GLY A 76 -15.88 10.82 -0.51
CA GLY A 76 -14.91 11.64 -1.23
C GLY A 76 -13.62 10.88 -1.60
N LEU A 77 -13.12 10.05 -0.69
CA LEU A 77 -11.92 9.24 -0.95
C LEU A 77 -12.23 8.11 -1.93
N ALA A 78 -13.39 7.47 -1.83
CA ALA A 78 -13.82 6.47 -2.79
C ALA A 78 -13.95 7.07 -4.20
N LEU A 79 -14.50 8.28 -4.34
CA LEU A 79 -14.56 8.99 -5.62
C LEU A 79 -13.16 9.33 -6.16
N ALA A 80 -12.27 9.85 -5.31
CA ALA A 80 -10.90 10.15 -5.72
C ALA A 80 -10.12 8.88 -6.13
N SER A 81 -10.39 7.75 -5.47
CA SER A 81 -9.76 6.47 -5.80
C SER A 81 -10.10 6.00 -7.23
N HIS A 82 -11.29 6.35 -7.76
CA HIS A 82 -11.66 6.05 -9.17
C HIS A 82 -10.83 6.81 -10.20
N THR A 83 -10.10 7.86 -9.81
CA THR A 83 -9.26 8.63 -10.74
C THR A 83 -7.82 8.15 -10.78
N VAL A 84 -7.48 7.13 -9.98
CA VAL A 84 -6.12 6.61 -9.86
C VAL A 84 -5.99 5.32 -10.66
N ALA A 85 -5.01 5.30 -11.57
CA ALA A 85 -4.72 4.17 -12.45
C ALA A 85 -5.92 3.74 -13.32
N SER A 86 -5.80 2.59 -13.98
CA SER A 86 -6.91 1.94 -14.69
C SER A 86 -7.68 0.99 -13.75
N PRO A 87 -8.97 0.71 -14.03
CA PRO A 87 -9.77 -0.26 -13.29
C PRO A 87 -9.15 -1.66 -13.25
#